data_AF-U3LNC6-F1
#
_entry.id   AF-U3LNC6-F1
#
_cell.length_a   1.000
_cell.length_b   1.000
_cell.length_c   1.000
_cell.angle_alpha   90.00
_cell.angle_beta   90.00
_cell.angle_gamma   90.00
#
_symmetry.space_group_name_H-M   'P 1'
#
loop_
_entity.id
_entity.type
_entity.pdbx_description
1 polymer ?
#
loop_
_entity_poly.entity_id
_entity_poly.type
_entity_poly.pdbx_seq_one_letter_code
_entity_poly.pdbx_strand_id
1 'polypeptide(L)'
;MLNRSVVLLKKGWTHNPGRTRRGGKNLAWRPKLPERTLERFVPLSLAHPPRIPREWQQRQFDFLGLTRWPKEVGFYNAGDNFEVSPEMMYRLFEANSNEEFWSQQHNETVIVALMPLVEAQPKVFMPKVDSVMRHHVKRFGADHVIYNAVMQAAAFSRDLPRCELLFAEMKQIGLEPNAQSYVNMMLAARLCDKPRTAVEAYFTQGIQAGALEAVMRLDTEFTMWYDQLERLGSFTSAKGRDAHAADRGIPGGGNGFLSVKDEGAKPMPRDLFALWGWHKSEAKFRSRRRLIEEQVAHTVRAGSDFVGTVYSRTRRQPWALYGGMLPTDYSGPPAPRRAR
;
A
#
# COMPACT_ATOMS: atom_id res chain seq x y z
N MET A 1 -18.72 -0.60 -52.13
CA MET A 1 -18.57 0.87 -52.19
C MET A 1 -17.14 1.22 -51.79
N LEU A 2 -16.22 1.22 -52.77
CA LEU A 2 -14.81 1.55 -52.59
C LEU A 2 -14.60 2.99 -53.09
N ASN A 3 -14.41 3.92 -52.17
CA ASN A 3 -14.11 5.31 -52.53
C ASN A 3 -12.67 5.42 -53.01
N ARG A 4 -12.55 5.82 -54.28
CA ARG A 4 -11.31 6.08 -55.03
C ARG A 4 -10.41 7.07 -54.30
N SER A 5 -9.34 6.59 -53.68
CA SER A 5 -8.20 7.40 -53.29
C SER A 5 -7.35 7.71 -54.53
N VAL A 6 -7.60 8.86 -55.16
CA VAL A 6 -6.72 9.43 -56.18
C VAL A 6 -5.42 9.86 -55.50
N VAL A 7 -4.37 9.06 -55.68
CA VAL A 7 -3.00 9.44 -55.37
C VAL A 7 -2.57 10.49 -56.39
N LEU A 8 -2.86 11.76 -56.08
CA LEU A 8 -2.35 12.92 -56.81
C LEU A 8 -0.90 13.16 -56.37
N LEU A 9 0.04 12.43 -56.97
CA LEU A 9 1.45 12.81 -57.01
C LEU A 9 1.62 14.06 -57.88
N LYS A 10 1.22 15.22 -57.35
CA LYS A 10 1.59 16.51 -57.93
C LYS A 10 3.08 16.74 -57.68
N LYS A 11 3.92 16.29 -58.61
CA LYS A 11 5.30 16.75 -58.80
C LYS A 11 5.26 18.15 -59.46
N GLY A 12 4.62 19.09 -58.77
CA GLY A 12 4.52 20.48 -59.19
C GLY A 12 5.67 21.29 -58.62
N TRP A 13 6.69 21.53 -59.43
CA TRP A 13 7.62 22.65 -59.24
C TRP A 13 6.85 23.97 -59.47
N THR A 14 6.07 24.41 -58.47
CA THR A 14 5.62 25.80 -58.45
C THR A 14 6.75 26.64 -57.87
N HIS A 15 7.66 27.04 -58.76
CA HIS A 15 8.63 28.09 -58.49
C HIS A 15 7.85 29.39 -58.25
N ASN A 16 7.61 29.72 -56.98
CA ASN A 16 7.15 31.03 -56.57
C ASN A 16 8.40 31.77 -56.06
N PRO A 17 9.12 32.52 -56.92
CA PRO A 17 10.37 33.16 -56.56
C PRO A 17 10.10 34.28 -55.55
N GLY A 18 10.18 33.98 -54.26
CA GLY A 18 10.21 35.00 -53.21
C GLY A 18 9.52 34.66 -51.89
N ARG A 19 8.59 33.68 -51.85
CA ARG A 19 7.83 33.37 -50.62
C ARG A 19 7.77 31.90 -50.20
N THR A 20 8.21 30.96 -51.04
CA THR A 20 8.24 29.53 -50.68
C THR A 20 9.64 29.09 -50.24
N ARG A 21 9.72 28.29 -49.17
CA ARG A 21 10.99 27.83 -48.57
C ARG A 21 11.80 27.00 -49.56
N ARG A 22 13.08 27.37 -49.76
CA ARG A 22 14.01 26.65 -50.65
C ARG A 22 14.67 25.41 -50.01
N GLY A 23 14.73 25.32 -48.68
CA GLY A 23 15.35 24.22 -47.93
C GLY A 23 14.50 23.68 -46.76
N GLY A 24 15.06 22.74 -45.98
CA GLY A 24 14.41 22.16 -44.80
C GLY A 24 13.20 21.27 -45.14
N LYS A 25 13.33 20.44 -46.18
CA LYS A 25 12.28 19.54 -46.67
C LYS A 25 12.26 18.17 -45.97
N ASN A 26 13.20 17.91 -45.06
CA ASN A 26 13.22 16.67 -44.29
C ASN A 26 12.06 16.65 -43.30
N LEU A 27 11.03 15.86 -43.61
CA LEU A 27 9.78 15.81 -42.86
C LEU A 27 9.92 15.16 -41.48
N ALA A 28 10.98 14.39 -41.24
CA ALA A 28 11.25 13.78 -39.93
C ALA A 28 11.53 14.85 -38.86
N TRP A 29 12.23 15.92 -39.24
CA TRP A 29 12.58 17.02 -38.35
C TRP A 29 11.69 18.25 -38.53
N ARG A 30 11.04 18.35 -39.69
CA ARG A 30 10.20 19.47 -40.05
C ARG A 30 8.92 19.01 -40.76
N PRO A 31 7.98 18.43 -40.02
CA PRO A 31 6.71 18.00 -40.61
C PRO A 31 5.97 19.20 -41.21
N LYS A 32 5.29 18.99 -42.34
CA LYS A 32 4.46 20.01 -43.00
C LYS A 32 3.08 20.08 -42.36
N LEU A 33 3.03 20.33 -41.06
CA LEU A 33 1.80 20.47 -40.27
C LEU A 33 1.66 21.91 -39.76
N PRO A 34 0.43 22.44 -39.61
CA PRO A 34 0.19 23.72 -38.96
C PRO A 34 0.58 23.69 -37.47
N GLU A 35 1.00 24.84 -36.92
CA GLU A 35 1.39 24.98 -35.51
C GLU A 35 0.28 24.58 -34.54
N ARG A 36 -0.97 25.03 -34.78
CA ARG A 36 -2.17 24.61 -34.02
C ARG A 36 -2.37 23.09 -33.91
N THR A 37 -1.88 22.35 -34.90
CA THR A 37 -1.96 20.89 -34.91
C THR A 37 -0.81 20.32 -34.08
N LEU A 38 0.39 20.89 -34.18
CA LEU A 38 1.57 20.51 -33.42
C LEU A 38 1.45 20.84 -31.92
N GLU A 39 0.76 21.91 -31.54
CA GLU A 39 0.54 22.32 -30.14
C GLU A 39 -0.04 21.18 -29.28
N ARG A 40 -0.95 20.36 -29.83
CA ARG A 40 -1.51 19.19 -29.13
C ARG A 40 -0.49 18.10 -28.81
N PHE A 41 0.65 18.11 -29.52
CA PHE A 41 1.74 17.15 -29.37
C PHE A 41 2.92 17.74 -28.59
N VAL A 42 2.90 19.03 -28.23
CA VAL A 42 3.95 19.64 -27.40
C VAL A 42 3.79 19.11 -25.96
N PRO A 43 4.76 18.35 -25.43
CA PRO A 43 4.60 17.69 -24.14
C PRO A 43 4.87 18.67 -23.00
N LEU A 44 3.83 19.35 -22.53
CA LEU A 44 3.94 20.25 -21.37
C LEU A 44 4.28 19.47 -20.09
N SER A 45 3.59 18.35 -19.88
CA SER A 45 3.77 17.44 -18.74
C SER A 45 4.49 16.16 -19.16
N LEU A 46 5.74 16.28 -19.59
CA LEU A 46 6.55 15.13 -20.03
C LEU A 46 6.94 14.24 -18.84
N ALA A 47 6.45 12.99 -18.82
CA ALA A 47 6.79 12.01 -17.79
C ALA A 47 8.12 11.28 -18.06
N HIS A 48 8.44 11.04 -19.34
CA HIS A 48 9.66 10.35 -19.76
C HIS A 48 10.29 11.04 -20.98
N PRO A 49 11.63 11.23 -21.03
CA PRO A 49 12.64 10.84 -20.04
C PRO A 49 12.51 11.59 -18.70
N PRO A 50 13.00 11.01 -17.59
CA PRO A 50 12.93 11.66 -16.28
C PRO A 50 13.76 12.95 -16.30
N ARG A 51 13.21 14.01 -15.70
CA ARG A 51 13.86 15.32 -15.60
C ARG A 51 14.77 15.47 -14.38
N ILE A 52 14.72 14.51 -13.46
CA ILE A 52 15.32 14.62 -12.12
C ILE A 52 16.63 13.83 -12.07
N PRO A 53 17.78 14.50 -11.88
CA PRO A 53 19.07 13.82 -11.73
C PRO A 53 19.13 12.96 -10.47
N ARG A 54 19.95 11.89 -10.51
CA ARG A 54 20.13 10.98 -9.36
C ARG A 54 20.70 11.69 -8.12
N GLU A 55 21.55 12.70 -8.32
CA GLU A 55 22.13 13.49 -7.21
C GLU A 55 21.09 14.31 -6.42
N TRP A 56 19.91 14.56 -7.00
CA TRP A 56 18.83 15.27 -6.31
C TRP A 56 18.04 14.38 -5.36
N GLN A 57 18.16 13.06 -5.48
CA GLN A 57 17.46 12.11 -4.62
C GLN A 57 17.88 12.34 -3.15
N GLN A 58 19.18 12.31 -2.84
CA GLN A 58 19.65 12.56 -1.47
C GLN A 58 19.26 13.95 -0.96
N ARG A 59 19.38 14.99 -1.80
CA ARG A 59 18.98 16.36 -1.42
C ARG A 59 17.49 16.45 -1.08
N GLN A 60 16.63 15.78 -1.86
CA GLN A 60 15.20 15.71 -1.60
C GLN A 60 14.92 14.95 -0.31
N PHE A 61 15.60 13.83 -0.07
CA PHE A 61 15.46 13.03 1.15
C PHE A 61 15.71 13.88 2.40
N ASP A 62 16.83 14.60 2.41
CA ASP A 62 17.23 15.46 3.52
C ASP A 62 16.30 16.68 3.65
N PHE A 63 15.87 17.27 2.53
CA PHE A 63 14.92 18.38 2.53
C PHE A 63 13.56 18.00 3.11
N LEU A 64 13.07 16.79 2.85
CA LEU A 64 11.85 16.27 3.45
C LEU A 64 11.98 15.99 4.95
N GLY A 65 13.22 16.00 5.47
CA GLY A 65 13.53 15.70 6.87
C GLY A 65 13.47 14.20 7.16
N LEU A 66 13.74 13.35 6.19
CA LEU A 66 13.79 11.90 6.41
C LEU A 66 15.16 11.52 7.00
N THR A 67 15.23 10.38 7.68
CA THR A 67 16.45 9.89 8.34
C THR A 67 16.79 8.51 7.82
N ARG A 68 18.07 8.30 7.49
CA ARG A 68 18.60 6.98 7.13
C ARG A 68 18.85 6.20 8.40
N TRP A 69 17.94 5.29 8.72
CA TRP A 69 18.07 4.41 9.88
C TRP A 69 18.94 3.20 9.54
N PRO A 70 19.65 2.62 10.54
CA PRO A 70 20.21 1.28 10.41
C PRO A 70 19.11 0.28 10.04
N LYS A 71 19.46 -0.78 9.28
CA LYS A 71 18.48 -1.75 8.78
C LYS A 71 17.72 -2.43 9.92
N GLU A 72 18.38 -2.61 11.07
CA GLU A 72 17.83 -3.21 12.28
C GLU A 72 16.70 -2.36 12.88
N VAL A 73 16.65 -1.06 12.58
CA VAL A 73 15.57 -0.15 13.01
C VAL A 73 14.45 -0.16 11.98
N GLY A 74 14.78 0.08 10.71
CA GLY A 74 13.82 0.11 9.62
C GLY A 74 14.46 0.43 8.28
N PHE A 75 13.75 0.13 7.20
CA PHE A 75 14.26 0.27 5.84
C PHE A 75 13.13 0.51 4.84
N TYR A 76 13.49 0.94 3.63
CA TYR A 76 12.57 0.98 2.49
C TYR A 76 12.58 -0.36 1.77
N ASN A 77 11.40 -0.98 1.65
CA ASN A 77 11.20 -2.26 0.99
C ASN A 77 11.27 -2.15 -0.55
N ALA A 78 11.02 -3.24 -1.27
CA ALA A 78 11.06 -3.26 -2.74
C ALA A 78 10.09 -2.27 -3.41
N GLY A 79 8.97 -1.95 -2.76
CA GLY A 79 8.00 -0.97 -3.20
C GLY A 79 8.29 0.45 -2.72
N ASP A 80 9.47 0.72 -2.15
CA ASP A 80 9.86 1.98 -1.52
C ASP A 80 8.90 2.42 -0.39
N ASN A 81 8.32 1.48 0.37
CA ASN A 81 7.59 1.78 1.61
C ASN A 81 8.53 1.62 2.80
N PHE A 82 8.48 2.55 3.76
CA PHE A 82 9.28 2.43 4.98
C PHE A 82 8.64 1.44 5.94
N GLU A 83 9.38 0.42 6.34
CA GLU A 83 8.96 -0.61 7.28
C GLU A 83 9.89 -0.58 8.49
N VAL A 84 9.30 -0.69 9.69
CA VAL A 84 10.04 -0.82 10.95
C VAL A 84 10.28 -2.31 11.20
N SER A 85 11.48 -2.68 11.64
CA SER A 85 11.75 -4.08 11.96
C SER A 85 10.86 -4.54 13.13
N PRO A 86 10.39 -5.80 13.15
CA PRO A 86 9.54 -6.30 14.24
C PRO A 86 10.18 -6.16 15.63
N GLU A 87 11.49 -6.38 15.74
CA GLU A 87 12.23 -6.24 16.99
C GLU A 87 12.30 -4.79 17.45
N MET A 88 12.55 -3.86 16.53
CA MET A 88 12.55 -2.44 16.84
C MET A 88 11.16 -1.96 17.26
N MET A 89 10.09 -2.44 16.61
CA MET A 89 8.72 -2.11 17.00
C MET A 89 8.42 -2.52 18.45
N TYR A 90 8.87 -3.70 18.87
CA TYR A 90 8.74 -4.13 20.26
C TYR A 90 9.60 -3.28 21.22
N ARG A 91 10.82 -2.88 20.84
CA ARG A 91 11.63 -1.96 21.65
C ARG A 91 10.97 -0.58 21.80
N LEU A 92 10.31 -0.08 20.75
CA LEU A 92 9.52 1.16 20.83
C LEU A 92 8.36 1.01 21.80
N PHE A 93 7.69 -0.14 21.82
CA PHE A 93 6.68 -0.44 22.84
C PHE A 93 7.27 -0.41 24.26
N GLU A 94 8.39 -1.08 24.52
CA GLU A 94 9.01 -1.08 25.84
C GLU A 94 9.39 0.34 26.31
N ALA A 95 9.89 1.18 25.39
CA ALA A 95 10.30 2.54 25.70
C ALA A 95 9.13 3.51 25.88
N ASN A 96 8.04 3.36 25.10
CA ASN A 96 6.99 4.38 24.98
C ASN A 96 5.62 3.94 25.49
N SER A 97 5.45 2.70 25.96
CA SER A 97 4.15 2.15 26.37
C SER A 97 3.44 2.94 27.46
N ASN A 98 4.16 3.73 28.26
CA ASN A 98 3.61 4.60 29.31
C ASN A 98 3.46 6.07 28.90
N GLU A 99 3.85 6.44 27.68
CA GLU A 99 3.79 7.82 27.21
C GLU A 99 2.35 8.26 26.90
N GLU A 100 2.07 9.55 26.99
CA GLU A 100 0.72 10.11 26.82
C GLU A 100 0.15 9.83 25.42
N PHE A 101 0.99 9.92 24.38
CA PHE A 101 0.57 9.68 23.00
C PHE A 101 0.27 8.20 22.68
N TRP A 102 0.66 7.28 23.57
CA TRP A 102 0.49 5.85 23.34
C TRP A 102 -0.99 5.44 23.48
N SER A 103 -1.48 4.65 22.53
CA SER A 103 -2.90 4.28 22.41
C SER A 103 -3.11 2.78 22.13
N GLN A 104 -4.38 2.36 22.11
CA GLN A 104 -4.80 1.01 21.74
C GLN A 104 -4.27 0.59 20.35
N GLN A 105 -4.32 1.48 19.36
CA GLN A 105 -3.85 1.23 17.99
C GLN A 105 -2.32 1.01 17.92
N HIS A 106 -1.56 1.64 18.81
CA HIS A 106 -0.11 1.39 18.90
C HIS A 106 0.18 -0.03 19.38
N ASN A 107 -0.56 -0.52 20.38
CA ASN A 107 -0.44 -1.91 20.85
C ASN A 107 -0.78 -2.92 19.73
N GLU A 108 -1.85 -2.68 18.97
CA GLU A 108 -2.21 -3.50 17.80
C GLU A 108 -1.09 -3.51 16.75
N THR A 109 -0.59 -2.32 16.39
CA THR A 109 0.48 -2.18 15.39
C THR A 109 1.74 -2.94 15.80
N VAL A 110 2.08 -2.95 17.09
CA VAL A 110 3.21 -3.73 17.62
C VAL A 110 2.97 -5.23 17.46
N ILE A 111 1.78 -5.73 17.77
CA ILE A 111 1.44 -7.16 17.60
C ILE A 111 1.47 -7.55 16.11
N VAL A 112 0.90 -6.73 15.23
CA VAL A 112 0.92 -6.95 13.77
C VAL A 112 2.36 -7.02 13.25
N ALA A 113 3.22 -6.11 13.67
CA ALA A 113 4.63 -6.14 13.30
C ALA A 113 5.34 -7.40 13.80
N LEU A 114 4.94 -7.97 14.94
CA LEU A 114 5.51 -9.20 15.50
C LEU A 114 5.03 -10.48 14.82
N MET A 115 3.92 -10.47 14.07
CA MET A 115 3.32 -11.68 13.47
C MET A 115 4.28 -12.54 12.63
N PRO A 116 5.15 -11.97 11.77
CA PRO A 116 6.11 -12.78 11.02
C PRO A 116 7.07 -13.56 11.92
N LEU A 117 7.51 -12.96 13.03
CA LEU A 117 8.38 -13.61 14.01
C LEU A 117 7.62 -14.59 14.90
N VAL A 118 6.34 -14.31 15.19
CA VAL A 118 5.45 -15.24 15.87
C VAL A 118 5.22 -16.49 15.04
N GLU A 119 4.96 -16.38 13.73
CA GLU A 119 4.81 -17.56 12.87
C GLU A 119 6.11 -18.37 12.79
N ALA A 120 7.25 -17.69 12.66
CA ALA A 120 8.54 -18.36 12.55
C ALA A 120 8.99 -19.03 13.87
N GLN A 121 8.77 -18.37 15.01
CA GLN A 121 9.27 -18.79 16.32
C GLN A 121 8.25 -18.48 17.44
N PRO A 122 7.11 -19.18 17.48
CA PRO A 122 5.99 -18.82 18.36
C PRO A 122 6.35 -18.88 19.84
N LYS A 123 7.19 -19.84 20.26
CA LYS A 123 7.64 -19.97 21.65
C LYS A 123 8.43 -18.76 22.15
N VAL A 124 9.13 -18.04 21.26
CA VAL A 124 9.96 -16.89 21.61
C VAL A 124 9.16 -15.59 21.57
N PHE A 125 8.27 -15.44 20.58
CA PHE A 125 7.59 -14.16 20.33
C PHE A 125 6.15 -14.08 20.88
N MET A 126 5.45 -15.20 21.11
CA MET A 126 4.15 -15.15 21.80
C MET A 126 4.23 -14.55 23.21
N PRO A 127 5.26 -14.82 24.04
CA PRO A 127 5.41 -14.12 25.33
C PRO A 127 5.49 -12.58 25.21
N LYS A 128 6.02 -12.06 24.09
CA LYS A 128 6.04 -10.62 23.81
C LYS A 128 4.64 -10.10 23.47
N VAL A 129 3.87 -10.84 22.67
CA VAL A 129 2.45 -10.55 22.41
C VAL A 129 1.66 -10.54 23.73
N ASP A 130 1.93 -11.49 24.62
CA ASP A 130 1.28 -11.59 25.94
C ASP A 130 1.67 -10.42 26.87
N SER A 131 2.90 -9.90 26.74
CA SER A 131 3.34 -8.68 27.42
C SER A 131 2.55 -7.46 26.94
N VAL A 132 2.39 -7.31 25.62
CA VAL A 132 1.60 -6.22 25.02
C VAL A 132 0.12 -6.31 25.42
N MET A 133 -0.48 -7.52 25.37
CA MET A 133 -1.86 -7.76 25.81
C MET A 133 -2.07 -7.38 27.28
N ARG A 134 -1.19 -7.84 28.18
CA ARG A 134 -1.27 -7.50 29.62
C ARG A 134 -1.16 -6.01 29.86
N HIS A 135 -0.24 -5.33 29.17
CA HIS A 135 -0.12 -3.88 29.24
C HIS A 135 -1.38 -3.19 28.72
N HIS A 136 -1.92 -3.65 27.59
CA HIS A 136 -3.13 -3.10 27.00
C HIS A 136 -4.31 -3.21 27.97
N VAL A 137 -4.60 -4.40 28.49
CA VAL A 137 -5.70 -4.62 29.45
C VAL A 137 -5.52 -3.77 30.69
N LYS A 138 -4.29 -3.62 31.20
CA LYS A 138 -4.00 -2.77 32.37
C LYS A 138 -4.26 -1.28 32.10
N ARG A 139 -3.92 -0.78 30.91
CA ARG A 139 -3.97 0.66 30.60
C ARG A 139 -5.32 1.10 30.02
N PHE A 140 -5.92 0.28 29.15
CA PHE A 140 -7.09 0.63 28.35
C PHE A 140 -8.31 -0.27 28.60
N GLY A 141 -8.14 -1.36 29.34
CA GLY A 141 -9.18 -2.39 29.50
C GLY A 141 -9.22 -3.37 28.32
N ALA A 142 -10.22 -4.23 28.32
CA ALA A 142 -10.48 -5.17 27.24
C ALA A 142 -11.24 -4.47 26.09
N ASP A 143 -10.76 -4.60 24.85
CA ASP A 143 -11.41 -4.05 23.67
C ASP A 143 -11.29 -4.97 22.43
N HIS A 144 -12.06 -4.68 21.37
CA HIS A 144 -11.99 -5.49 20.14
C HIS A 144 -10.62 -5.45 19.47
N VAL A 145 -9.88 -4.34 19.60
CA VAL A 145 -8.61 -4.10 18.92
C VAL A 145 -7.57 -5.10 19.41
N ILE A 146 -7.39 -5.22 20.72
CA ILE A 146 -6.37 -6.10 21.29
C ILE A 146 -6.72 -7.57 21.15
N TYR A 147 -7.99 -7.95 21.39
CA TYR A 147 -8.40 -9.35 21.26
C TYR A 147 -8.22 -9.84 19.83
N ASN A 148 -8.64 -9.04 18.83
CA ASN A 148 -8.45 -9.41 17.43
C ASN A 148 -6.96 -9.50 17.05
N ALA A 149 -6.12 -8.58 17.52
CA ALA A 149 -4.68 -8.64 17.25
C ALA A 149 -4.03 -9.90 17.83
N VAL A 150 -4.35 -10.24 19.09
CA VAL A 150 -3.80 -11.44 19.77
C VAL A 150 -4.34 -12.72 19.16
N MET A 151 -5.64 -12.78 18.80
CA MET A 151 -6.22 -13.91 18.08
C MET A 151 -5.54 -14.12 16.72
N GLN A 152 -5.26 -13.05 15.98
CA GLN A 152 -4.55 -13.17 14.70
C GLN A 152 -3.11 -13.65 14.90
N ALA A 153 -2.40 -13.17 15.92
CA ALA A 153 -1.08 -13.68 16.29
C ALA A 153 -1.13 -15.17 16.68
N ALA A 154 -2.13 -15.59 17.46
CA ALA A 154 -2.36 -16.98 17.83
C ALA A 154 -2.69 -17.87 16.61
N ALA A 155 -3.44 -17.34 15.64
CA ALA A 155 -3.71 -18.00 14.36
C ALA A 155 -2.39 -18.28 13.60
N PHE A 156 -1.51 -17.29 13.50
CA PHE A 156 -0.19 -17.45 12.88
C PHE A 156 0.75 -18.36 13.68
N SER A 157 0.62 -18.43 15.01
CA SER A 157 1.33 -19.43 15.82
C SER A 157 0.73 -20.85 15.74
N ARG A 158 -0.33 -21.05 14.93
CA ARG A 158 -1.08 -22.30 14.82
C ARG A 158 -1.66 -22.80 16.15
N ASP A 159 -2.11 -21.88 17.00
CA ASP A 159 -2.71 -22.17 18.30
C ASP A 159 -4.23 -21.93 18.27
N LEU A 160 -4.94 -22.82 17.57
CA LEU A 160 -6.40 -22.75 17.47
C LEU A 160 -7.11 -22.82 18.84
N PRO A 161 -6.73 -23.68 19.80
CA PRO A 161 -7.36 -23.70 21.12
C PRO A 161 -7.30 -22.34 21.82
N ARG A 162 -6.17 -21.63 21.68
CA ARG A 162 -6.03 -20.28 22.21
C ARG A 162 -6.93 -19.26 21.50
N CYS A 163 -7.08 -19.36 20.19
CA CYS A 163 -8.05 -18.53 19.46
C CYS A 163 -9.48 -18.77 19.94
N GLU A 164 -9.88 -20.03 20.12
CA GLU A 164 -11.21 -20.40 20.64
C GLU A 164 -11.44 -19.88 22.06
N LEU A 165 -10.41 -19.95 22.92
CA LEU A 165 -10.45 -19.40 24.28
C LEU A 165 -10.67 -17.88 24.26
N LEU A 166 -9.87 -17.14 23.49
CA LEU A 166 -10.01 -15.68 23.37
C LEU A 166 -11.37 -15.29 22.79
N PHE A 167 -11.84 -16.03 21.79
CA PHE A 167 -13.16 -15.82 21.18
C PHE A 167 -14.31 -16.05 22.17
N ALA A 168 -14.18 -17.08 23.03
CA ALA A 168 -15.15 -17.34 24.09
C ALA A 168 -15.07 -16.27 25.20
N GLU A 169 -13.86 -15.84 25.57
CA GLU A 169 -13.63 -14.79 26.55
C GLU A 169 -14.29 -13.48 26.11
N MET A 170 -14.10 -13.05 24.85
CA MET A 170 -14.77 -11.87 24.27
C MET A 170 -16.28 -11.89 24.56
N LYS A 171 -16.95 -13.03 24.28
CA LYS A 171 -18.39 -13.19 24.53
C LYS A 171 -18.73 -13.11 26.03
N GLN A 172 -17.91 -13.71 26.90
CA GLN A 172 -18.13 -13.70 28.34
C GLN A 172 -18.04 -12.30 28.94
N ILE A 173 -17.14 -11.46 28.43
CA ILE A 173 -16.96 -10.07 28.90
C ILE A 173 -17.87 -9.08 28.17
N GLY A 174 -18.77 -9.54 27.30
CA GLY A 174 -19.72 -8.70 26.56
C GLY A 174 -19.11 -7.95 25.36
N LEU A 175 -17.90 -8.33 24.92
CA LEU A 175 -17.35 -7.87 23.65
C LEU A 175 -17.89 -8.75 22.52
N GLU A 176 -18.98 -8.32 21.90
CA GLU A 176 -19.57 -9.03 20.76
C GLU A 176 -18.51 -9.25 19.65
N PRO A 177 -18.23 -10.49 19.24
CA PRO A 177 -17.25 -10.76 18.19
C PRO A 177 -17.63 -10.06 16.88
N ASN A 178 -16.66 -9.36 16.27
CA ASN A 178 -16.89 -8.60 15.04
C ASN A 178 -16.40 -9.36 13.80
N ALA A 179 -16.56 -8.76 12.62
CA ALA A 179 -16.09 -9.34 11.35
C ALA A 179 -14.64 -9.87 11.43
N GLN A 180 -13.73 -9.08 12.01
CA GLN A 180 -12.33 -9.45 12.15
C GLN A 180 -12.13 -10.67 13.06
N SER A 181 -12.91 -10.78 14.14
CA SER A 181 -12.86 -11.95 15.04
C SER A 181 -13.19 -13.24 14.29
N TYR A 182 -14.24 -13.24 13.47
CA TYR A 182 -14.63 -14.40 12.66
C TYR A 182 -13.60 -14.72 11.57
N VAL A 183 -13.05 -13.70 10.89
CA VAL A 183 -11.97 -13.88 9.91
C VAL A 183 -10.72 -14.48 10.56
N ASN A 184 -10.37 -14.06 11.78
CA ASN A 184 -9.26 -14.64 12.53
C ASN A 184 -9.50 -16.11 12.89
N MET A 185 -10.74 -16.49 13.26
CA MET A 185 -11.10 -17.90 13.49
C MET A 185 -11.00 -18.74 12.21
N MET A 186 -11.47 -18.21 11.08
CA MET A 186 -11.33 -18.86 9.77
C MET A 186 -9.86 -19.04 9.39
N LEU A 187 -9.03 -18.01 9.57
CA LEU A 187 -7.59 -18.05 9.35
C LEU A 187 -6.91 -19.10 10.25
N ALA A 188 -7.21 -19.10 11.55
CA ALA A 188 -6.65 -20.05 12.52
C ALA A 188 -7.00 -21.50 12.17
N ALA A 189 -8.28 -21.76 11.88
CA ALA A 189 -8.75 -23.08 11.47
C ALA A 189 -8.03 -23.55 10.19
N ARG A 190 -7.89 -22.68 9.19
CA ARG A 190 -7.16 -22.98 7.96
C ARG A 190 -5.68 -23.27 8.21
N LEU A 191 -4.96 -22.42 8.96
CA LEU A 191 -3.53 -22.58 9.23
C LEU A 191 -3.22 -23.81 10.12
N CYS A 192 -4.21 -24.27 10.87
CA CYS A 192 -4.17 -25.52 11.64
C CYS A 192 -4.71 -26.73 10.87
N ASP A 193 -4.84 -26.63 9.55
CA ASP A 193 -5.27 -27.70 8.64
C ASP A 193 -6.63 -28.33 9.02
N LYS A 194 -7.55 -27.54 9.57
CA LYS A 194 -8.93 -27.98 9.83
C LYS A 194 -9.69 -28.15 8.52
N PRO A 195 -10.69 -29.05 8.48
CA PRO A 195 -11.48 -29.26 7.26
C PRO A 195 -12.18 -27.97 6.84
N ARG A 196 -12.35 -27.77 5.53
CA ARG A 196 -13.03 -26.60 4.94
C ARG A 196 -14.39 -26.33 5.58
N THR A 197 -15.13 -27.39 5.94
CA THR A 197 -16.44 -27.29 6.63
C THR A 197 -16.35 -26.67 8.01
N ALA A 198 -15.25 -26.87 8.76
CA ALA A 198 -15.02 -26.20 10.03
C ALA A 198 -14.71 -24.71 9.85
N VAL A 199 -13.99 -24.35 8.78
CA VAL A 199 -13.76 -22.95 8.41
C VAL A 199 -15.08 -22.27 8.01
N GLU A 200 -15.92 -22.97 7.25
CA GLU A 200 -17.25 -22.51 6.81
C GLU A 200 -18.22 -22.32 7.99
N ALA A 201 -18.10 -23.15 9.04
CA ALA A 201 -18.90 -23.00 10.24
C ALA A 201 -18.68 -21.65 10.92
N TYR A 202 -17.42 -21.18 11.03
CA TYR A 202 -17.11 -19.85 11.57
C TYR A 202 -17.66 -18.72 10.69
N PHE A 203 -17.58 -18.86 9.36
CA PHE A 203 -18.19 -17.90 8.44
C PHE A 203 -19.71 -17.81 8.64
N THR A 204 -20.38 -18.97 8.68
CA THR A 204 -21.84 -19.06 8.85
C THR A 204 -22.27 -18.48 10.21
N GLN A 205 -21.50 -18.75 11.26
CA GLN A 205 -21.75 -18.16 12.58
C GLN A 205 -21.59 -16.63 12.56
N GLY A 206 -20.62 -16.09 11.83
CA GLY A 206 -20.43 -14.64 11.67
C GLY A 206 -21.58 -13.96 10.92
N ILE A 207 -22.13 -14.63 9.90
CA ILE A 207 -23.34 -14.18 9.19
C ILE A 207 -24.55 -14.21 10.12
N GLN A 208 -24.74 -15.30 10.87
CA GLN A 208 -25.86 -15.43 11.83
C GLN A 208 -25.80 -14.40 12.95
N ALA A 209 -24.60 -14.03 13.39
CA ALA A 209 -24.40 -12.98 14.39
C ALA A 209 -24.56 -11.56 13.82
N GLY A 210 -24.72 -11.40 12.50
CA GLY A 210 -24.76 -10.09 11.83
C GLY A 210 -23.42 -9.36 11.81
N ALA A 211 -22.32 -10.04 12.16
CA ALA A 211 -20.97 -9.47 12.14
C ALA A 211 -20.37 -9.47 10.73
N LEU A 212 -20.77 -10.42 9.89
CA LEU A 212 -20.43 -10.49 8.48
C LEU A 212 -21.69 -10.24 7.65
N GLU A 213 -21.52 -9.54 6.52
CA GLU A 213 -22.57 -9.33 5.53
C GLU A 213 -22.19 -10.04 4.23
N ALA A 214 -23.16 -10.71 3.62
CA ALA A 214 -23.03 -11.45 2.37
C ALA A 214 -24.03 -10.91 1.36
N VAL A 215 -23.56 -10.50 0.17
CA VAL A 215 -24.44 -10.04 -0.91
C VAL A 215 -24.77 -11.19 -1.85
N MET A 216 -23.86 -12.16 -2.01
CA MET A 216 -24.08 -13.37 -2.78
C MET A 216 -24.59 -14.53 -1.91
N ARG A 217 -24.84 -15.69 -2.55
CA ARG A 217 -25.14 -16.94 -1.85
C ARG A 217 -23.98 -17.31 -0.91
N LEU A 218 -24.31 -17.82 0.28
CA LEU A 218 -23.34 -18.04 1.37
C LEU A 218 -22.15 -18.92 0.98
N ASP A 219 -22.37 -19.97 0.20
CA ASP A 219 -21.31 -20.85 -0.30
C ASP A 219 -20.33 -20.12 -1.25
N THR A 220 -20.82 -19.15 -2.01
CA THR A 220 -20.07 -18.36 -2.98
C THR A 220 -19.22 -17.32 -2.25
N GLU A 221 -19.81 -16.58 -1.31
CA GLU A 221 -19.07 -15.65 -0.45
C GLU A 221 -18.01 -16.39 0.36
N PHE A 222 -18.37 -17.51 0.99
CA PHE A 222 -17.39 -18.33 1.72
C PHE A 222 -16.24 -18.78 0.81
N THR A 223 -16.54 -19.23 -0.41
CA THR A 223 -15.52 -19.61 -1.39
C THR A 223 -14.61 -18.42 -1.71
N MET A 224 -15.16 -17.22 -1.89
CA MET A 224 -14.35 -16.01 -2.11
C MET A 224 -13.43 -15.71 -0.91
N TRP A 225 -13.96 -15.75 0.31
CA TRP A 225 -13.15 -15.55 1.53
C TRP A 225 -12.05 -16.59 1.66
N TYR A 226 -12.37 -17.87 1.46
CA TYR A 226 -11.42 -18.97 1.54
C TYR A 226 -10.31 -18.82 0.48
N ASP A 227 -10.67 -18.50 -0.76
CA ASP A 227 -9.71 -18.23 -1.85
C ASP A 227 -8.80 -17.03 -1.53
N GLN A 228 -9.31 -15.97 -0.88
CA GLN A 228 -8.46 -14.85 -0.43
C GLN A 228 -7.47 -15.29 0.64
N LEU A 229 -7.90 -16.09 1.62
CA LEU A 229 -6.98 -16.67 2.61
C LEU A 229 -5.92 -17.53 1.91
N GLU A 230 -6.31 -18.34 0.93
CA GLU A 230 -5.39 -19.13 0.11
C GLU A 230 -4.32 -18.28 -0.58
N ARG A 231 -4.74 -17.19 -1.22
CA ARG A 231 -3.83 -16.25 -1.89
C ARG A 231 -2.89 -15.54 -0.93
N LEU A 232 -3.38 -15.13 0.25
CA LEU A 232 -2.56 -14.51 1.28
C LEU A 232 -1.49 -15.49 1.81
N GLY A 233 -1.88 -16.75 2.00
CA GLY A 233 -0.97 -17.79 2.46
C GLY A 233 -0.58 -17.61 3.94
N SER A 234 0.70 -17.80 4.24
CA SER A 234 1.32 -17.55 5.54
C SER A 234 2.77 -17.09 5.33
N PHE A 235 3.43 -16.56 6.37
CA PHE A 235 4.81 -16.07 6.29
C PHE A 235 5.84 -17.19 6.01
N THR A 236 5.57 -18.41 6.51
CA THR A 236 6.49 -19.57 6.43
C THR A 236 6.12 -20.58 5.36
N SER A 237 4.92 -20.51 4.80
CA SER A 237 4.47 -21.48 3.81
C SER A 237 5.25 -21.35 2.51
N ALA A 238 6.20 -22.27 2.29
CA ALA A 238 6.77 -22.52 0.97
C ALA A 238 5.67 -22.96 -0.04
N LYS A 239 4.56 -23.51 0.48
CA LYS A 239 3.41 -24.09 -0.22
C LYS A 239 2.35 -23.08 -0.72
N GLY A 240 2.64 -21.78 -0.70
CA GLY A 240 2.00 -20.89 -1.68
C GLY A 240 2.30 -21.29 -3.14
N ARG A 241 3.24 -22.24 -3.35
CA ARG A 241 3.73 -22.66 -4.67
C ARG A 241 3.04 -23.87 -5.32
N ASP A 242 2.47 -24.85 -4.61
CA ASP A 242 2.23 -26.16 -5.26
C ASP A 242 0.85 -26.77 -5.02
N ALA A 243 -0.01 -26.71 -6.05
CA ALA A 243 -0.54 -27.87 -6.80
C ALA A 243 -1.74 -27.45 -7.68
N HIS A 244 -2.66 -26.61 -7.19
CA HIS A 244 -3.87 -26.23 -7.92
C HIS A 244 -3.72 -25.01 -8.84
N ALA A 245 -2.72 -24.16 -8.64
CA ALA A 245 -2.50 -22.97 -9.48
C ALA A 245 -1.82 -23.32 -10.83
N ALA A 246 -0.97 -24.35 -10.85
CA ALA A 246 -0.33 -24.83 -12.08
C ALA A 246 -1.35 -25.35 -13.10
N ASP A 247 -2.43 -25.99 -12.62
CA ASP A 247 -3.50 -26.55 -13.46
C ASP A 247 -4.39 -25.46 -14.11
N ARG A 248 -4.33 -24.22 -13.61
CA ARG A 248 -5.11 -23.07 -14.15
C ARG A 248 -4.30 -22.15 -15.07
N GLY A 249 -3.05 -22.47 -15.38
CA GLY A 249 -2.25 -21.76 -16.39
C GLY A 249 -2.02 -20.27 -16.12
N ILE A 250 -2.09 -19.81 -14.87
CA ILE A 250 -1.89 -18.39 -14.53
C ILE A 250 -0.37 -18.11 -14.44
N PRO A 251 0.23 -17.35 -15.37
CA PRO A 251 1.66 -17.06 -15.35
C PRO A 251 1.93 -15.96 -14.31
N GLY A 252 2.60 -16.30 -13.21
CA GLY A 252 3.03 -15.32 -12.19
C GLY A 252 3.07 -15.79 -10.74
N GLY A 253 3.16 -17.09 -10.46
CA GLY A 253 3.20 -17.67 -9.10
C GLY A 253 4.48 -17.35 -8.31
N GLY A 254 4.62 -16.10 -7.87
CA GLY A 254 5.56 -15.69 -6.83
C GLY A 254 4.94 -15.87 -5.44
N ASN A 255 5.80 -16.03 -4.42
CA ASN A 255 5.49 -16.20 -2.99
C ASN A 255 4.19 -15.52 -2.52
N GLY A 256 3.47 -16.15 -1.58
CA GLY A 256 2.27 -15.56 -0.96
C GLY A 256 2.51 -14.10 -0.53
N PHE A 257 1.47 -13.27 -0.63
CA PHE A 257 1.58 -11.81 -0.47
C PHE A 257 2.14 -11.36 0.89
N LEU A 258 2.14 -12.26 1.89
CA LEU A 258 2.67 -12.03 3.22
C LEU A 258 4.20 -12.22 3.34
N SER A 259 4.91 -12.63 2.30
CA SER A 259 6.36 -12.88 2.39
C SER A 259 7.16 -11.63 2.80
N VAL A 260 7.61 -11.56 4.06
CA VAL A 260 8.59 -10.59 4.57
C VAL A 260 9.97 -10.97 4.07
N LYS A 261 10.24 -10.67 2.80
CA LYS A 261 11.59 -10.77 2.27
C LYS A 261 12.27 -9.43 2.45
N ASP A 262 13.32 -9.43 3.26
CA ASP A 262 14.33 -8.37 3.34
C ASP A 262 15.06 -8.09 2.00
N GLU A 263 14.73 -8.85 0.95
CA GLU A 263 15.29 -8.71 -0.39
C GLU A 263 14.98 -7.31 -0.94
N GLY A 264 16.02 -6.47 -0.99
CA GLY A 264 15.91 -5.11 -1.49
C GLY A 264 15.70 -4.03 -0.43
N ALA A 265 15.93 -4.33 0.85
CA ALA A 265 16.01 -3.34 1.91
C ALA A 265 17.04 -2.25 1.57
N LYS A 266 16.59 -0.99 1.52
CA LYS A 266 17.44 0.17 1.24
C LYS A 266 17.28 1.24 2.33
N PRO A 267 18.33 2.00 2.66
CA PRO A 267 18.23 3.10 3.62
C PRO A 267 17.48 4.32 3.06
N MET A 268 17.21 4.36 1.75
CA MET A 268 16.53 5.45 1.06
C MET A 268 15.69 4.89 -0.12
N PRO A 269 14.54 5.50 -0.46
CA PRO A 269 13.78 5.15 -1.66
C PRO A 269 14.61 5.24 -2.94
N ARG A 270 14.26 4.44 -3.95
CA ARG A 270 14.89 4.53 -5.27
C ARG A 270 14.48 5.80 -6.03
N ASP A 271 13.23 6.22 -5.86
CA ASP A 271 12.68 7.43 -6.47
C ASP A 271 11.84 8.24 -5.47
N LEU A 272 12.40 9.36 -4.98
CA LEU A 272 11.72 10.27 -4.06
C LEU A 272 10.62 11.12 -4.71
N PHE A 273 10.52 11.08 -6.05
CA PHE A 273 9.48 11.79 -6.79
C PHE A 273 8.39 10.83 -7.29
N ALA A 274 8.39 9.58 -6.81
CA ALA A 274 7.33 8.63 -7.03
C ALA A 274 5.98 9.20 -6.58
N LEU A 275 4.94 8.90 -7.36
CA LEU A 275 3.57 9.31 -7.09
C LEU A 275 2.80 8.16 -6.42
N TRP A 276 1.90 8.49 -5.50
CA TRP A 276 0.87 7.54 -5.05
C TRP A 276 -0.47 7.77 -5.77
N GLY A 277 -0.59 8.88 -6.51
CA GLY A 277 -1.80 9.30 -7.18
C GLY A 277 -1.52 9.83 -8.59
N TRP A 278 -2.28 10.84 -9.03
CA TRP A 278 -2.34 11.21 -10.45
C TRP A 278 -1.43 12.37 -10.86
N HIS A 279 -0.88 13.12 -9.90
CA HIS A 279 -0.12 14.34 -10.16
C HIS A 279 1.02 14.53 -9.15
N LYS A 280 2.02 15.36 -9.47
CA LYS A 280 3.15 15.67 -8.57
C LYS A 280 2.75 16.28 -7.22
N SER A 281 1.57 16.89 -7.13
CA SER A 281 0.99 17.32 -5.85
C SER A 281 0.60 16.15 -4.95
N GLU A 282 0.36 14.97 -5.52
CA GLU A 282 0.08 13.68 -4.88
C GLU A 282 1.37 12.82 -4.87
N ALA A 283 2.48 13.42 -4.44
CA ALA A 283 3.75 12.72 -4.26
C ALA A 283 3.69 11.73 -3.08
N LYS A 284 4.35 10.58 -3.23
CA LYS A 284 4.42 9.53 -2.21
C LYS A 284 5.17 10.01 -0.97
N PHE A 285 6.30 10.68 -1.17
CA PHE A 285 7.11 11.25 -0.10
C PHE A 285 6.81 12.73 0.06
N ARG A 286 6.48 13.16 1.29
CA ARG A 286 6.06 14.53 1.62
C ARG A 286 6.84 15.04 2.82
N SER A 287 6.86 16.35 3.02
CA SER A 287 7.56 16.95 4.15
C SER A 287 6.85 16.61 5.46
N ARG A 288 7.59 16.56 6.58
CA ARG A 288 7.02 16.29 7.92
C ARG A 288 5.83 17.20 8.24
N ARG A 289 5.94 18.50 7.93
CA ARG A 289 4.84 19.45 8.12
C ARG A 289 3.57 19.04 7.39
N ARG A 290 3.70 18.65 6.12
CA ARG A 290 2.55 18.23 5.31
C ARG A 290 1.95 16.91 5.82
N LEU A 291 2.78 15.98 6.30
CA LEU A 291 2.30 14.76 6.95
C LEU A 291 1.51 15.07 8.23
N ILE A 292 1.97 16.01 9.07
CA ILE A 292 1.24 16.47 10.26
C ILE A 292 -0.10 17.08 9.86
N GLU A 293 -0.12 17.97 8.86
CA GLU A 293 -1.35 18.58 8.35
C GLU A 293 -2.35 17.54 7.84
N GLU A 294 -1.86 16.47 7.18
CA GLU A 294 -2.67 15.35 6.72
C GLU A 294 -3.23 14.51 7.87
N GLN A 295 -2.43 14.23 8.90
CA GLN A 295 -2.91 13.54 10.11
C GLN A 295 -3.99 14.34 10.83
N VAL A 296 -3.80 15.65 10.99
CA VAL A 296 -4.83 16.55 11.54
C VAL A 296 -6.09 16.53 10.68
N ALA A 297 -5.96 16.54 9.35
CA ALA A 297 -7.09 16.47 8.45
C ALA A 297 -7.85 15.14 8.57
N HIS A 298 -7.16 14.00 8.71
CA HIS A 298 -7.80 12.70 8.94
C HIS A 298 -8.64 12.70 10.21
N THR A 299 -8.17 13.31 11.30
CA THR A 299 -8.94 13.41 12.55
C THR A 299 -10.11 14.38 12.42
N VAL A 300 -9.87 15.60 11.91
CA VAL A 300 -10.87 16.68 11.89
C VAL A 300 -11.93 16.46 10.80
N ARG A 301 -11.58 15.77 9.72
CA ARG A 301 -12.44 15.60 8.53
C ARG A 301 -12.75 14.13 8.22
N ALA A 302 -12.68 13.24 9.21
CA ALA A 302 -12.99 11.80 9.03
C ALA A 302 -14.33 11.56 8.28
N GLY A 303 -15.31 12.45 8.46
CA GLY A 303 -16.60 12.40 7.77
C GLY A 303 -16.51 12.37 6.23
N SER A 304 -15.46 12.93 5.62
CA SER A 304 -15.31 12.93 4.16
C SER A 304 -14.96 11.55 3.58
N ASP A 305 -14.38 10.66 4.39
CA ASP A 305 -13.90 9.36 3.91
C ASP A 305 -15.06 8.37 3.70
N PHE A 306 -16.23 8.64 4.31
CA PHE A 306 -17.44 7.83 4.15
C PHE A 306 -18.19 8.07 2.84
N VAL A 307 -17.87 9.14 2.09
CA VAL A 307 -18.65 9.53 0.91
C VAL A 307 -17.77 9.69 -0.33
N GLY A 308 -17.91 8.77 -1.28
CA GLY A 308 -17.32 8.88 -2.62
C GLY A 308 -18.32 9.40 -3.64
N THR A 309 -18.04 10.51 -4.30
CA THR A 309 -18.91 11.05 -5.38
C THR A 309 -18.20 11.07 -6.73
N VAL A 310 -18.96 11.00 -7.83
CA VAL A 310 -18.42 11.19 -9.18
C VAL A 310 -17.81 12.60 -9.31
N TYR A 311 -18.43 13.61 -8.69
CA TYR A 311 -17.91 14.97 -8.69
C TYR A 311 -16.51 15.06 -8.08
N SER A 312 -16.26 14.47 -6.90
CA SER A 312 -14.93 14.52 -6.27
C SER A 312 -13.88 13.77 -7.09
N ARG A 313 -14.24 12.63 -7.70
CA ARG A 313 -13.35 11.87 -8.61
C ARG A 313 -13.00 12.66 -9.87
N THR A 314 -13.97 13.31 -10.51
CA THR A 314 -13.73 14.14 -11.70
C THR A 314 -12.91 15.38 -11.34
N ARG A 315 -13.21 16.03 -10.21
CA ARG A 315 -12.48 17.22 -9.72
C ARG A 315 -11.02 16.90 -9.37
N ARG A 316 -10.71 15.66 -8.99
CA ARG A 316 -9.34 15.21 -8.71
C ARG A 316 -8.48 15.08 -9.98
N GLN A 317 -9.08 15.01 -11.17
CA GLN A 317 -8.31 14.87 -12.41
C GLN A 317 -7.37 16.07 -12.62
N PRO A 318 -6.07 15.85 -12.87
CA PRO A 318 -5.08 16.93 -12.82
C PRO A 318 -4.90 17.67 -14.15
N TRP A 319 -5.80 17.50 -15.12
CA TRP A 319 -5.64 18.07 -16.46
C TRP A 319 -5.63 19.61 -16.47
N ALA A 320 -6.25 20.24 -15.46
CA ALA A 320 -6.25 21.70 -15.26
C ALA A 320 -5.29 22.15 -14.15
N LEU A 321 -4.61 21.23 -13.46
CA LEU A 321 -3.64 21.60 -12.42
C LEU A 321 -2.37 22.13 -13.08
N TYR A 322 -1.71 23.09 -12.41
CA TYR A 322 -0.47 23.66 -12.90
C TYR A 322 0.64 22.60 -12.95
N GLY A 323 0.98 22.18 -14.18
CA GLY A 323 2.06 21.22 -14.47
C GLY A 323 3.41 21.87 -14.79
N GLY A 324 3.55 23.20 -14.61
CA GLY A 324 4.77 23.93 -14.94
C GLY A 324 5.92 23.71 -13.96
N MET A 325 7.04 24.37 -14.21
CA MET A 325 8.28 24.21 -13.46
C MET A 325 8.43 25.29 -12.37
N LEU A 326 8.87 24.88 -11.19
CA LEU A 326 9.24 25.76 -10.09
C LEU A 326 10.75 26.07 -10.15
N PRO A 327 11.25 27.14 -9.49
CA PRO A 327 12.68 27.43 -9.43
C PRO A 327 13.52 26.23 -8.93
N THR A 328 13.01 25.48 -7.95
CA THR A 328 13.64 24.26 -7.42
C THR A 328 13.70 23.11 -8.42
N ASP A 329 12.83 23.09 -9.43
CA ASP A 329 12.88 22.08 -10.50
C ASP A 329 14.06 22.33 -11.46
N TYR A 330 14.68 23.51 -11.40
CA TYR A 330 15.90 23.85 -12.14
C TYR A 330 17.15 23.80 -11.24
N SER A 331 17.08 24.32 -10.01
CA SER A 331 18.22 24.41 -9.08
C SER A 331 18.42 23.16 -8.19
N GLY A 332 17.45 22.26 -8.21
CA GLY A 332 17.34 21.12 -7.30
C GLY A 332 16.76 21.48 -5.93
N PRO A 333 16.48 20.45 -5.10
CA PRO A 333 15.93 20.62 -3.75
C PRO A 333 16.86 21.49 -2.89
N PRO A 334 16.35 22.43 -2.08
CA PRO A 334 17.20 23.31 -1.30
C PRO A 334 18.08 22.49 -0.34
N ALA A 335 19.32 22.94 -0.13
CA ALA A 335 20.19 22.30 0.84
C ALA A 335 19.55 22.37 2.24
N PRO A 336 19.63 21.30 3.06
CA PRO A 336 19.12 21.36 4.42
C PRO A 336 19.79 22.52 5.14
N ARG A 337 19.00 23.36 5.82
CA ARG A 337 19.55 24.41 6.69
C ARG A 337 20.39 23.69 7.74
N ARG A 338 21.72 23.88 7.71
CA ARG A 338 22.57 23.45 8.83
C ARG A 338 21.98 24.09 10.08
N ALA A 339 21.55 23.28 11.03
CA ALA A 339 21.13 23.77 12.34
C ALA A 339 22.31 24.60 12.87
N ARG A 340 22.09 25.90 13.05
CA ARG A 340 23.06 26.82 13.65
C ARG A 340 22.94 26.76 15.16
#